data_AF-A0A4Y2Q7Z5-F1
#
_entry.id   AF-A0A4Y2Q7Z5-F1
#
_cell.length_a   1.000
_cell.length_b   1.000
_cell.length_c   1.000
_cell.angle_alpha   90.00
_cell.angle_beta   90.00
_cell.angle_gamma   90.00
#
_symmetry.space_group_name_H-M   'P 1'
#
loop_
_entity.id
_entity.type
_entity.pdbx_description
1 polymer ?
#
loop_
_entity_poly.entity_id
_entity_poly.type
_entity_poly.pdbx_seq_one_letter_code
_entity_poly.pdbx_strand_id
1 'polypeptide(L)'
;GVTSGTAGWVRIDPFEKSSRVKSVPHASTVRRRPWTSAWGNTNSALAKISKDLDSLKLALSIHKCQAVVYRSISSQKFSKRNSTTLNRKPTFKIDNTSIKITDSLKIQGIHIDQKLTWTAHINSLHEKILTLTSNFNRIIKTEWSVDKDLIKSWYLTTIEKSLLYGAGVWGGALTKIQVDRLHSIQRIFLIKFSRGYRTTSTNVLNVLTGIPPLHITAEAEFKKFQIWMGRPDEHNNIIDSVALDTYVNIKNIASDIKFLSFPEQITNADFEVYTDGSRMEDETGFSVCTFQNNQNMDNFLYKLKSHNSVFQAEMAAIRHAANWAAKNNYKINIHTDSLSSIMALKSAHSRSQFVNNSKQDLYLAKNLVGLSWVKAHVGIPGNEWADQQAKQAICSGEELDIPAPRSYLNRKVKAYIIHAWTEYWNRYNSASGIRVRNFIGSVCPKFLVHNKILIFFLSGHGPFPQYLHRFKKLNSPL
;
A
#
# COMPACT_ATOMS: atom_id res chain seq x y z
N GLY A 1 -12.81 -22.11 -19.96
CA GLY A 1 -11.50 -21.72 -19.37
C GLY A 1 -11.55 -20.24 -19.10
N VAL A 2 -11.17 -19.69 -17.96
CA VAL A 2 -10.15 -20.08 -16.98
C VAL A 2 -10.78 -20.14 -15.59
N THR A 3 -10.50 -21.22 -14.86
CA THR A 3 -10.96 -21.49 -13.50
C THR A 3 -10.31 -20.55 -12.50
N SER A 4 -10.92 -19.40 -12.23
CA SER A 4 -10.64 -18.65 -11.01
C SER A 4 -11.33 -19.39 -9.85
N GLY A 5 -10.56 -20.20 -9.11
CA GLY A 5 -11.04 -20.83 -7.89
C GLY A 5 -11.50 -19.76 -6.89
N THR A 6 -12.80 -19.62 -6.72
CA THR A 6 -13.41 -18.86 -5.64
C THR A 6 -13.07 -19.54 -4.33
N ALA A 7 -12.10 -18.99 -3.59
CA ALA A 7 -11.88 -19.36 -2.20
C ALA A 7 -13.08 -18.87 -1.38
N GLY A 8 -14.02 -19.77 -1.08
CA GLY A 8 -15.09 -19.53 -0.12
C GLY A 8 -14.55 -19.62 1.30
N TRP A 9 -15.00 -18.72 2.18
CA TRP A 9 -14.62 -18.67 3.59
C TRP A 9 -15.79 -19.09 4.44
N VAL A 10 -15.53 -19.91 5.44
CA VAL A 10 -16.48 -20.15 6.50
C VAL A 10 -15.72 -20.07 7.81
N ARG A 11 -16.01 -19.03 8.58
CA ARG A 11 -15.64 -18.97 9.99
C ARG A 11 -16.74 -19.67 10.77
N ILE A 12 -16.41 -20.81 11.37
CA ILE A 12 -17.32 -21.51 12.28
C ILE A 12 -16.80 -21.25 13.69
N ASP A 13 -17.43 -20.32 14.39
CA ASP A 13 -17.15 -20.07 15.80
C ASP A 13 -18.02 -21.05 16.63
N PRO A 14 -17.44 -22.00 17.38
CA PRO A 14 -18.20 -22.98 18.15
C PRO A 14 -18.89 -22.39 19.40
N PHE A 15 -18.80 -21.08 19.62
CA PHE A 15 -19.34 -20.38 20.78
C PHE A 15 -20.15 -19.15 20.35
N GLU A 16 -21.45 -19.34 20.14
CA GLU A 16 -22.42 -18.24 20.08
C GLU A 16 -22.59 -17.65 21.49
N LYS A 17 -22.32 -16.35 21.66
CA LYS A 17 -22.80 -15.59 22.83
C LYS A 17 -24.24 -15.16 22.54
N SER A 18 -25.21 -15.88 23.12
CA SER A 18 -26.59 -15.41 23.22
C SER A 18 -26.67 -14.17 24.14
N SER A 19 -27.44 -13.18 23.73
CA SER A 19 -27.66 -11.87 24.37
C SER A 19 -29.00 -11.83 25.15
N ARG A 20 -28.94 -11.36 26.43
CA ARG A 20 -30.00 -10.68 27.26
C ARG A 20 -31.34 -11.46 27.52
N VAL A 21 -32.00 -11.57 28.70
CA VAL A 21 -32.02 -10.95 30.05
C VAL A 21 -32.71 -11.94 31.04
N LYS A 22 -32.42 -11.78 32.34
CA LYS A 22 -33.25 -12.00 33.57
C LYS A 22 -32.85 -13.14 34.52
N SER A 23 -32.75 -12.71 35.78
CA SER A 23 -32.72 -13.41 37.07
C SER A 23 -31.58 -14.40 37.34
N VAL A 24 -30.77 -14.06 38.33
CA VAL A 24 -29.93 -14.99 39.11
C VAL A 24 -30.85 -15.95 39.87
N PRO A 25 -30.58 -17.26 39.83
CA PRO A 25 -30.56 -18.02 41.07
C PRO A 25 -29.21 -18.73 41.27
N HIS A 26 -28.98 -19.04 42.54
CA HIS A 26 -27.78 -19.60 43.14
C HIS A 26 -27.19 -20.83 42.43
N ALA A 27 -25.86 -20.92 42.56
CA ALA A 27 -25.03 -22.12 42.57
C ALA A 27 -25.61 -23.36 41.85
N SER A 28 -25.44 -23.43 40.54
CA SER A 28 -25.50 -24.70 39.81
C SER A 28 -24.33 -24.80 38.82
N THR A 29 -23.61 -25.90 38.98
CA THR A 29 -22.48 -26.40 38.20
C THR A 29 -22.61 -26.09 36.71
N VAL A 30 -21.75 -25.20 36.17
CA VAL A 30 -21.58 -25.04 34.73
C VAL A 30 -21.03 -26.35 34.17
N ARG A 31 -21.92 -27.26 33.76
CA ARG A 31 -21.57 -28.51 33.08
C ARG A 31 -20.83 -28.15 31.79
N ARG A 32 -19.53 -28.44 31.77
CA ARG A 32 -18.65 -28.34 30.61
C ARG A 32 -19.26 -29.14 29.45
N ARG A 33 -19.56 -28.47 28.32
CA ARG A 33 -19.85 -29.19 27.08
C ARG A 33 -18.60 -30.00 26.69
N PRO A 34 -18.69 -31.34 26.48
CA PRO A 34 -17.54 -32.14 26.09
C PRO A 34 -16.96 -31.66 24.77
N TRP A 35 -15.63 -31.71 24.59
CA TRP A 35 -14.94 -31.32 23.35
C TRP A 35 -15.52 -31.99 22.09
N THR A 36 -16.11 -33.18 22.23
CA THR A 36 -16.81 -33.92 21.18
C THR A 36 -18.04 -33.19 20.64
N SER A 37 -18.76 -32.44 21.48
CA SER A 37 -19.95 -31.67 21.07
C SER A 37 -19.61 -30.45 20.21
N ALA A 38 -18.48 -29.78 20.45
CA ALA A 38 -18.04 -28.64 19.64
C ALA A 38 -17.58 -29.06 18.23
N TRP A 39 -16.95 -30.22 18.11
CA TRP A 39 -16.58 -30.79 16.81
C TRP A 39 -17.81 -31.25 16.02
N GLY A 40 -18.80 -31.84 16.70
CA GLY A 40 -20.09 -32.18 16.12
C GLY A 40 -20.77 -30.97 15.47
N ASN A 41 -20.87 -29.85 16.21
CA ASN A 41 -21.44 -28.60 15.69
C ASN A 41 -20.68 -28.07 14.46
N THR A 42 -19.35 -28.17 14.47
CA THR A 42 -18.53 -27.72 13.33
C THR A 42 -18.76 -28.59 12.10
N ASN A 43 -18.85 -29.92 12.26
CA ASN A 43 -19.15 -30.83 11.17
C ASN A 43 -20.57 -30.63 10.61
N SER A 44 -21.56 -30.38 11.47
CA SER A 44 -22.93 -30.05 11.04
C SER A 44 -22.98 -28.75 10.23
N ALA A 45 -22.23 -27.72 10.66
CA ALA A 45 -22.11 -26.47 9.91
C ALA A 45 -21.44 -26.71 8.55
N LEU A 46 -20.32 -27.43 8.51
CA LEU A 46 -19.61 -27.79 7.27
C LEU A 46 -20.51 -28.56 6.29
N ALA A 47 -21.32 -29.49 6.78
CA ALA A 47 -22.30 -30.22 5.96
C ALA A 47 -23.38 -29.29 5.37
N LYS A 48 -23.88 -28.34 6.17
CA LYS A 48 -24.83 -27.33 5.70
C LYS A 48 -24.24 -26.48 4.57
N ILE A 49 -22.99 -26.05 4.74
CA ILE A 49 -22.29 -25.26 3.71
C ILE A 49 -22.07 -26.07 2.44
N SER A 50 -21.72 -27.35 2.55
CA SER A 50 -21.61 -28.25 1.39
C SER A 50 -22.91 -28.26 0.59
N LYS A 51 -24.04 -28.47 1.29
CA LYS A 51 -25.38 -28.47 0.69
C LYS A 51 -25.76 -27.11 0.06
N ASP A 52 -25.46 -26.01 0.74
CA ASP A 52 -25.76 -24.67 0.25
C ASP A 52 -24.93 -24.35 -1.00
N LEU A 53 -23.65 -24.73 -1.03
CA LEU A 53 -22.79 -24.58 -2.22
C LEU A 53 -23.26 -25.45 -3.39
N ASP A 54 -23.68 -26.69 -3.12
CA ASP A 54 -24.26 -27.56 -4.14
C ASP A 54 -25.55 -26.97 -4.72
N SER A 55 -26.40 -26.36 -3.89
CA SER A 55 -27.61 -25.65 -4.35
C SER A 55 -27.29 -24.48 -5.29
N LEU A 56 -26.12 -23.86 -5.10
CA LEU A 56 -25.58 -22.81 -5.96
C LEU A 56 -24.77 -23.36 -7.16
N LYS A 57 -24.76 -24.68 -7.36
CA LYS A 57 -23.97 -25.39 -8.38
C LYS A 57 -22.45 -25.16 -8.24
N LEU A 58 -21.97 -24.99 -7.01
CA LEU A 58 -20.56 -24.80 -6.66
C LEU A 58 -20.01 -26.06 -5.96
N ALA A 59 -19.64 -27.08 -6.74
CA ALA A 59 -19.16 -28.34 -6.19
C ALA A 59 -17.82 -28.19 -5.42
N LEU A 60 -17.77 -28.73 -4.20
CA LEU A 60 -16.56 -28.74 -3.37
C LEU A 60 -15.63 -29.92 -3.73
N SER A 61 -14.35 -29.62 -3.94
CA SER A 61 -13.31 -30.66 -4.00
C SER A 61 -12.84 -31.00 -2.60
N ILE A 62 -13.60 -31.84 -1.88
CA ILE A 62 -13.39 -32.12 -0.45
C ILE A 62 -11.97 -32.63 -0.16
N HIS A 63 -11.39 -33.43 -1.06
CA HIS A 63 -10.01 -33.94 -0.92
C HIS A 63 -8.93 -32.86 -1.00
N LYS A 64 -9.24 -31.69 -1.57
CA LYS A 64 -8.34 -30.52 -1.60
C LYS A 64 -8.58 -29.57 -0.42
N CYS A 65 -9.65 -29.77 0.35
CA CYS A 65 -9.94 -28.96 1.52
C CYS A 65 -8.88 -29.16 2.60
N GLN A 66 -8.48 -28.05 3.21
CA GLN A 66 -7.53 -28.02 4.31
C GLN A 66 -8.09 -27.12 5.40
N ALA A 67 -7.73 -27.41 6.64
CA ALA A 67 -8.08 -26.60 7.79
C ALA A 67 -6.83 -26.24 8.60
N VAL A 68 -6.86 -25.06 9.20
CA VAL A 68 -5.94 -24.63 10.27
C VAL A 68 -6.79 -24.35 11.49
N VAL A 69 -6.31 -24.74 12.67
CA VAL A 69 -7.06 -24.61 13.92
C VAL A 69 -6.34 -23.67 14.86
N TYR A 70 -7.09 -22.69 15.36
CA TYR A 70 -6.62 -21.73 16.33
C TYR A 70 -7.18 -22.05 17.71
N ARG A 71 -6.32 -22.03 18.72
CA ARG A 71 -6.76 -22.08 20.10
C ARG A 71 -7.19 -20.67 20.53
N SER A 72 -8.35 -20.55 21.18
CA SER A 72 -8.77 -19.27 21.77
C SER A 72 -7.91 -18.86 22.95
N ILE A 73 -7.78 -17.54 23.18
CA ILE A 73 -7.05 -16.98 24.33
C ILE A 73 -7.59 -17.53 25.66
N SER A 74 -8.92 -17.66 25.78
CA SER A 74 -9.55 -18.24 26.96
C SER A 74 -9.15 -19.70 27.18
N SER A 75 -9.02 -20.48 26.11
CA SER A 75 -8.57 -21.88 26.19
C SER A 75 -7.07 -22.01 26.46
N GLN A 76 -6.27 -21.04 26.06
CA GLN A 76 -4.82 -21.02 26.27
C GLN A 76 -4.45 -21.03 27.76
N LYS A 77 -5.19 -20.28 28.60
CA LYS A 77 -4.99 -20.20 30.06
C LYS A 77 -5.11 -21.56 30.77
N PHE A 78 -5.79 -22.52 30.16
CA PHE A 78 -5.99 -23.87 30.71
C PHE A 78 -5.04 -24.91 30.11
N SER A 79 -4.09 -24.48 29.27
CA SER A 79 -3.05 -25.34 28.74
C SER A 79 -1.91 -25.45 29.74
N LYS A 80 -1.36 -26.66 29.94
CA LYS A 80 -0.25 -26.95 30.88
C LYS A 80 1.00 -26.07 30.67
N ARG A 81 1.11 -25.32 29.56
CA ARG A 81 2.22 -24.42 29.23
C ARG A 81 1.79 -23.15 28.49
N ASN A 82 0.53 -22.70 28.62
CA ASN A 82 -0.02 -21.61 27.80
C ASN A 82 0.20 -21.84 26.28
N SER A 83 0.17 -23.10 25.83
CA SER A 83 0.42 -23.43 24.42
C SER A 83 -0.67 -22.85 23.51
N THR A 84 -0.26 -22.18 22.44
CA THR A 84 -1.15 -21.67 21.38
C THR A 84 -1.66 -22.77 20.44
N THR A 85 -1.11 -23.98 20.52
CA THR A 85 -1.52 -25.12 19.68
C THR A 85 -2.32 -26.15 20.47
N LEU A 86 -3.13 -26.94 19.76
CA LEU A 86 -3.85 -28.08 20.33
C LEU A 86 -2.94 -29.30 20.42
N ASN A 87 -2.93 -29.98 21.57
CA ASN A 87 -2.17 -31.23 21.74
C ASN A 87 -2.75 -32.37 20.89
N ARG A 88 -4.07 -32.38 20.73
CA ARG A 88 -4.80 -33.33 19.88
C ARG A 88 -5.53 -32.52 18.82
N LYS A 89 -5.19 -32.76 17.55
CA LYS A 89 -5.86 -32.10 16.41
C LYS A 89 -7.30 -32.61 16.32
N PRO A 90 -8.30 -31.74 16.10
CA PRO A 90 -9.68 -32.17 15.90
C PRO A 90 -9.82 -32.95 14.59
N THR A 91 -10.95 -33.62 14.39
CA THR A 91 -11.25 -34.27 13.10
C THR A 91 -12.49 -33.61 12.52
N PHE A 92 -12.31 -32.88 11.42
CA PHE A 92 -13.40 -32.28 10.67
C PHE A 92 -13.78 -33.14 9.47
N LYS A 93 -15.08 -33.26 9.18
CA LYS A 93 -15.60 -34.04 8.07
C LYS A 93 -16.62 -33.24 7.25
N ILE A 94 -16.58 -33.41 5.93
CA ILE A 94 -17.64 -33.02 4.98
C ILE A 94 -18.02 -34.29 4.23
N ASP A 95 -19.31 -34.63 4.18
CA ASP A 95 -19.83 -35.82 3.48
C ASP A 95 -19.04 -37.10 3.82
N ASN A 96 -18.86 -37.33 5.13
CA ASN A 96 -18.05 -38.39 5.74
C ASN A 96 -16.55 -38.42 5.39
N THR A 97 -16.07 -37.51 4.55
CA THR A 97 -14.66 -37.38 4.17
C THR A 97 -13.92 -36.47 5.14
N SER A 98 -12.80 -36.93 5.69
CA SER A 98 -12.02 -36.15 6.67
C SER A 98 -11.16 -35.08 6.00
N ILE A 99 -11.19 -33.86 6.55
CA ILE A 99 -10.41 -32.72 6.06
C ILE A 99 -9.00 -32.75 6.66
N LYS A 100 -8.00 -32.45 5.83
CA LYS A 100 -6.59 -32.38 6.28
C LYS A 100 -6.36 -31.16 7.17
N ILE A 101 -5.96 -31.39 8.43
CA ILE A 101 -5.51 -30.32 9.32
C ILE A 101 -4.02 -30.08 9.14
N THR A 102 -3.68 -28.85 8.79
CA THR A 102 -2.32 -28.38 8.52
C THR A 102 -1.88 -27.36 9.56
N ASP A 103 -0.57 -27.17 9.69
CA ASP A 103 -0.01 -26.16 10.61
C ASP A 103 0.03 -24.76 9.98
N SER A 104 -0.14 -24.68 8.66
CA SER A 104 -0.25 -23.42 7.92
C SER A 104 -1.08 -23.60 6.65
N LEU A 105 -1.89 -22.59 6.32
CA LEU A 105 -2.71 -22.55 5.11
C LEU A 105 -2.23 -21.43 4.19
N LYS A 106 -2.17 -21.70 2.88
CA LYS A 106 -1.90 -20.67 1.86
C LYS A 106 -3.22 -20.09 1.34
N ILE A 107 -3.36 -18.78 1.48
CA ILE A 107 -4.53 -17.99 1.06
C ILE A 107 -4.05 -16.88 0.14
N GLN A 108 -4.50 -16.87 -1.12
CA GLN A 108 -4.16 -15.80 -2.08
C GLN A 108 -2.66 -15.47 -2.14
N GLY A 109 -1.78 -16.45 -1.89
CA GLY A 109 -0.32 -16.26 -1.86
C GLY A 109 0.31 -16.02 -0.49
N ILE A 110 -0.48 -15.79 0.57
CA ILE A 110 -0.04 -15.54 1.95
C ILE A 110 -0.20 -16.82 2.77
N HIS A 111 0.77 -17.14 3.62
CA HIS A 111 0.65 -18.29 4.52
C HIS A 111 0.21 -17.82 5.91
N ILE A 112 -0.88 -18.37 6.43
CA ILE A 112 -1.32 -18.15 7.81
C ILE A 112 -1.00 -19.41 8.60
N ASP A 113 -0.06 -19.31 9.54
CA ASP A 113 0.28 -20.42 10.44
C ASP A 113 -0.63 -20.46 11.68
N GLN A 114 -0.79 -21.66 12.25
CA GLN A 114 -1.64 -21.92 13.42
C GLN A 114 -1.26 -21.12 14.67
N LYS A 115 -0.08 -20.49 14.69
CA LYS A 115 0.39 -19.63 15.78
C LYS A 115 0.20 -18.14 15.49
N LEU A 116 -0.31 -17.78 14.29
CA LEU A 116 -0.43 -16.41 13.79
C LEU A 116 0.89 -15.62 13.88
N THR A 117 2.00 -16.32 13.70
CA THR A 117 3.33 -15.69 13.80
C THR A 117 3.80 -15.12 12.47
N TRP A 118 3.24 -15.53 11.34
CA TRP A 118 3.74 -15.24 9.98
C TRP A 118 5.08 -15.93 9.64
N THR A 119 5.55 -16.84 10.49
CA THR A 119 6.82 -17.55 10.29
C THR A 119 6.77 -18.40 9.03
N ALA A 120 5.67 -19.11 8.79
CA ALA A 120 5.50 -19.91 7.58
C ALA A 120 5.52 -19.03 6.32
N HIS A 121 4.90 -17.84 6.39
CA HIS A 121 4.90 -16.89 5.28
C HIS A 121 6.29 -16.35 4.98
N ILE A 122 6.97 -15.84 5.99
CA ILE A 122 8.30 -15.25 5.82
C ILE A 122 9.30 -16.31 5.35
N ASN A 123 9.18 -17.56 5.80
CA ASN A 123 10.01 -18.65 5.28
C ASN A 123 9.71 -18.95 3.81
N SER A 124 8.45 -18.88 3.37
CA SER A 124 8.10 -19.04 1.95
C SER A 124 8.69 -17.95 1.05
N LEU A 125 8.93 -16.75 1.60
CA LEU A 125 9.57 -15.64 0.85
C LEU A 125 11.02 -15.94 0.48
N HIS A 126 11.69 -16.85 1.21
CA HIS A 126 13.05 -17.29 0.87
C HIS A 126 13.11 -18.01 -0.48
N GLU A 127 12.23 -18.97 -0.71
CA GLU A 127 12.13 -19.65 -2.00
C GLU A 127 11.72 -18.66 -3.11
N LYS A 128 10.86 -17.70 -2.76
CA LYS A 128 10.44 -16.66 -3.70
C LYS A 128 11.60 -15.77 -4.15
N ILE A 129 12.47 -15.32 -3.24
CA ILE A 129 13.62 -14.49 -3.63
C ILE A 129 14.64 -15.25 -4.47
N LEU A 130 14.86 -16.55 -4.21
CA LEU A 130 15.75 -17.37 -5.02
C LEU A 130 15.23 -17.47 -6.46
N THR A 131 13.93 -17.71 -6.64
CA THR A 131 13.28 -17.70 -7.95
C THR A 131 13.38 -16.34 -8.63
N LEU A 132 13.04 -15.24 -7.94
CA LEU A 132 13.08 -13.88 -8.50
C LEU A 132 14.49 -13.43 -8.88
N THR A 133 15.51 -13.89 -8.16
CA THR A 133 16.92 -13.55 -8.44
C THR A 133 17.61 -14.53 -9.38
N SER A 134 16.96 -15.62 -9.80
CA SER A 134 17.56 -16.61 -10.70
C SER A 134 17.95 -15.99 -12.05
N ASN A 135 17.05 -15.24 -12.68
CA ASN A 135 17.32 -14.51 -13.93
C ASN A 135 18.37 -13.42 -13.73
N PHE A 136 18.26 -12.69 -12.63
CA PHE A 136 19.23 -11.68 -12.24
C PHE A 136 20.66 -12.23 -12.14
N ASN A 137 20.82 -13.41 -11.53
CA ASN A 137 22.11 -14.08 -11.39
C ASN A 137 22.72 -14.50 -12.73
N ARG A 138 21.92 -14.71 -13.78
CA ARG A 138 22.41 -15.02 -15.13
C ARG A 138 22.93 -13.77 -15.86
N ILE A 139 22.32 -12.62 -15.58
CA ILE A 139 22.62 -11.35 -16.26
C ILE A 139 23.81 -10.64 -15.61
N ILE A 140 23.90 -10.64 -14.27
CA ILE A 140 25.03 -10.00 -13.57
C ILE A 140 26.27 -10.91 -13.63
N LYS A 141 27.11 -10.66 -14.64
CA LYS A 141 28.47 -11.19 -14.75
C LYS A 141 29.47 -10.39 -13.89
N THR A 142 30.71 -10.85 -13.85
CA THR A 142 31.82 -10.28 -13.06
C THR A 142 32.21 -8.86 -13.48
N GLU A 143 32.00 -8.50 -14.75
CA GLU A 143 32.19 -7.15 -15.30
C GLU A 143 30.83 -6.44 -15.43
N TRP A 144 30.81 -5.11 -15.27
CA TRP A 144 29.55 -4.34 -15.28
C TRP A 144 29.06 -4.19 -16.72
N SER A 145 28.19 -5.09 -17.18
CA SER A 145 27.54 -4.97 -18.49
C SER A 145 26.15 -4.33 -18.42
N VAL A 146 25.67 -3.98 -17.22
CA VAL A 146 24.31 -3.48 -16.97
C VAL A 146 24.33 -2.31 -16.00
N ASP A 147 23.50 -1.30 -16.28
CA ASP A 147 23.30 -0.13 -15.44
C ASP A 147 22.78 -0.50 -14.03
N LYS A 148 23.42 0.07 -13.01
CA LYS A 148 23.14 -0.18 -11.60
C LYS A 148 21.83 0.47 -11.16
N ASP A 149 21.48 1.62 -11.72
CA ASP A 149 20.22 2.28 -11.40
C ASP A 149 19.04 1.49 -11.97
N LEU A 150 19.19 0.94 -13.17
CA LEU A 150 18.23 -0.01 -13.73
C LEU A 150 18.06 -1.25 -12.84
N ILE A 151 19.16 -1.84 -12.35
CA ILE A 151 19.10 -2.98 -11.43
C ILE A 151 18.40 -2.63 -10.12
N LYS A 152 18.72 -1.47 -9.54
CA LYS A 152 18.08 -0.98 -8.31
C LYS A 152 16.59 -0.74 -8.54
N SER A 153 16.23 -0.15 -9.66
CA SER A 153 14.84 0.03 -10.09
C SER A 153 14.12 -1.31 -10.24
N TRP A 154 14.75 -2.31 -10.84
CA TRP A 154 14.20 -3.67 -10.95
C TRP A 154 13.92 -4.27 -9.57
N TYR A 155 14.84 -4.12 -8.60
CA TYR A 155 14.59 -4.56 -7.23
C TYR A 155 13.36 -3.87 -6.62
N LEU A 156 13.33 -2.52 -6.65
CA LEU A 156 12.28 -1.72 -6.00
C LEU A 156 10.90 -1.94 -6.64
N THR A 157 10.84 -2.18 -7.95
CA THR A 157 9.58 -2.31 -8.70
C THR A 157 9.05 -3.74 -8.76
N THR A 158 9.93 -4.75 -8.76
CA THR A 158 9.53 -6.15 -9.00
C THR A 158 9.80 -7.04 -7.79
N ILE A 159 11.05 -7.07 -7.31
CA ILE A 159 11.47 -8.00 -6.25
C ILE A 159 10.85 -7.58 -4.92
N GLU A 160 11.05 -6.33 -4.50
CA GLU A 160 10.49 -5.80 -3.27
C GLU A 160 8.97 -5.91 -3.26
N LYS A 161 8.29 -5.49 -4.33
CA LYS A 161 6.81 -5.57 -4.42
C LYS A 161 6.30 -7.00 -4.37
N SER A 162 7.04 -7.95 -4.95
CA SER A 162 6.70 -9.36 -4.83
C SER A 162 6.89 -9.91 -3.42
N LEU A 163 7.93 -9.47 -2.69
CA LEU A 163 8.18 -9.92 -1.32
C LEU A 163 7.22 -9.27 -0.31
N LEU A 164 6.88 -8.00 -0.51
CA LEU A 164 5.96 -7.23 0.34
C LEU A 164 4.49 -7.46 0.00
N TYR A 165 4.18 -8.40 -0.89
CA TYR A 165 2.80 -8.75 -1.18
C TYR A 165 2.07 -9.18 0.11
N GLY A 166 0.97 -8.50 0.42
CA GLY A 166 0.21 -8.72 1.65
C GLY A 166 0.83 -8.15 2.92
N ALA A 167 1.92 -7.36 2.84
CA ALA A 167 2.56 -6.76 4.02
C ALA A 167 1.61 -5.86 4.83
N GLY A 168 0.55 -5.34 4.20
CA GLY A 168 -0.58 -4.70 4.86
C GLY A 168 -1.21 -5.52 6.02
N VAL A 169 -1.04 -6.85 6.00
CA VAL A 169 -1.58 -7.78 7.00
C VAL A 169 -0.50 -8.30 7.96
N TRP A 170 0.68 -8.68 7.45
CA TRP A 170 1.71 -9.35 8.25
C TRP A 170 2.85 -8.42 8.72
N GLY A 171 3.02 -7.26 8.09
CA GLY A 171 4.16 -6.37 8.34
C GLY A 171 4.17 -5.71 9.73
N GLY A 172 3.03 -5.65 10.40
CA GLY A 172 2.89 -5.06 11.75
C GLY A 172 3.18 -6.02 12.91
N ALA A 173 3.41 -7.31 12.63
CA ALA A 173 3.56 -8.35 13.65
C ALA A 173 4.91 -9.07 13.55
N LEU A 174 5.98 -8.32 13.29
CA LEU A 174 7.33 -8.85 13.11
C LEU A 174 8.11 -8.94 14.44
N THR A 175 8.54 -10.15 14.77
CA THR A 175 9.49 -10.42 15.87
C THR A 175 10.94 -10.30 15.38
N LYS A 176 11.91 -10.27 16.31
CA LYS A 176 13.34 -10.27 15.98
C LYS A 176 13.73 -11.43 15.03
N ILE A 177 13.22 -12.64 15.26
CA ILE A 177 13.49 -13.81 14.42
C ILE A 177 13.05 -13.57 12.98
N GLN A 178 11.90 -12.93 12.80
CA GLN A 178 11.32 -12.65 11.49
C GLN A 178 12.04 -11.50 10.79
N VAL A 179 12.44 -10.47 11.54
CA VAL A 179 13.32 -9.40 11.06
C VAL A 179 14.65 -9.97 10.55
N ASP A 180 15.29 -10.85 11.33
CA ASP A 180 16.56 -11.50 10.96
C ASP A 180 16.40 -12.39 9.71
N ARG A 181 15.24 -13.05 9.57
CA ARG A 181 14.92 -13.84 8.37
C ARG A 181 14.70 -12.96 7.14
N LEU A 182 13.98 -11.85 7.26
CA LEU A 182 13.79 -10.87 6.18
C LEU A 182 15.12 -10.22 5.76
N HIS A 183 16.02 -9.96 6.72
CA HIS A 183 17.40 -9.56 6.43
C HIS A 183 18.12 -10.59 5.58
N SER A 184 18.05 -11.87 5.95
CA SER A 184 18.68 -12.96 5.21
C SER A 184 18.11 -13.11 3.79
N ILE A 185 16.80 -12.89 3.62
CA ILE A 185 16.11 -12.90 2.32
C ILE A 185 16.60 -11.74 1.44
N GLN A 186 16.56 -10.51 1.95
CA GLN A 186 17.00 -9.32 1.19
C GLN A 186 18.50 -9.38 0.84
N ARG A 187 19.30 -9.95 1.75
CA ARG A 187 20.75 -10.12 1.59
C ARG A 187 21.16 -10.86 0.32
N ILE A 188 20.35 -11.82 -0.14
CA ILE A 188 20.61 -12.60 -1.37
C ILE A 188 20.79 -11.66 -2.56
N PHE A 189 19.87 -10.69 -2.71
CA PHE A 189 19.96 -9.67 -3.74
C PHE A 189 21.09 -8.67 -3.45
N LEU A 190 21.16 -8.15 -2.22
CA LEU A 190 22.10 -7.08 -1.87
C LEU A 190 23.56 -7.45 -2.08
N ILE A 191 23.99 -8.67 -1.73
CA ILE A 191 25.36 -9.13 -1.96
C ILE A 191 25.69 -9.13 -3.46
N LYS A 192 24.78 -9.67 -4.27
CA LYS A 192 24.99 -9.78 -5.72
C LYS A 192 24.98 -8.41 -6.39
N PHE A 193 24.08 -7.54 -5.96
CA PHE A 193 23.96 -6.17 -6.47
C PHE A 193 25.19 -5.32 -6.11
N SER A 194 25.57 -5.30 -4.83
CA SER A 194 26.72 -4.52 -4.34
C SER A 194 28.07 -5.13 -4.70
N ARG A 195 28.10 -6.42 -5.03
CA ARG A 195 29.32 -7.24 -5.15
C ARG A 195 30.15 -7.27 -3.86
N GLY A 196 29.55 -6.95 -2.71
CA GLY A 196 30.19 -7.01 -1.40
C GLY A 196 30.58 -8.43 -0.99
N TYR A 197 31.53 -8.55 -0.07
CA TYR A 197 31.91 -9.84 0.49
C TYR A 197 30.73 -10.47 1.26
N ARG A 198 30.67 -11.81 1.27
CA ARG A 198 29.64 -12.55 2.02
C ARG A 198 29.67 -12.29 3.54
N THR A 199 30.74 -11.70 4.05
CA THR A 199 30.91 -11.31 5.45
C THR A 199 30.45 -9.88 5.74
N THR A 200 30.19 -9.04 4.74
CA THR A 200 29.70 -7.66 4.91
C THR A 200 28.28 -7.67 5.49
N SER A 201 28.00 -6.94 6.56
CA SER A 201 26.67 -6.99 7.21
C SER A 201 25.56 -6.47 6.29
N THR A 202 24.34 -7.02 6.42
CA THR A 202 23.19 -6.62 5.58
C THR A 202 22.85 -5.14 5.78
N ASN A 203 22.87 -4.65 7.03
CA ASN A 203 22.66 -3.23 7.34
C ASN A 203 23.63 -2.31 6.60
N VAL A 204 24.92 -2.67 6.53
CA VAL A 204 25.91 -1.92 5.73
C VAL A 204 25.55 -1.97 4.24
N LEU A 205 25.16 -3.13 3.71
CA LEU A 205 24.75 -3.23 2.31
C LEU A 205 23.51 -2.40 2.00
N ASN A 206 22.53 -2.33 2.90
CA ASN A 206 21.35 -1.48 2.75
C ASN A 206 21.77 -0.02 2.58
N VAL A 207 22.65 0.48 3.46
CA VAL A 207 23.15 1.87 3.40
C VAL A 207 23.92 2.11 2.11
N LEU A 208 24.88 1.24 1.77
CA LEU A 208 25.74 1.42 0.60
C LEU A 208 24.99 1.33 -0.74
N THR A 209 23.85 0.64 -0.76
CA THR A 209 23.01 0.50 -1.97
C THR A 209 21.84 1.49 -2.00
N GLY A 210 21.60 2.24 -0.92
CA GLY A 210 20.41 3.09 -0.76
C GLY A 210 19.10 2.30 -0.79
N ILE A 211 19.11 1.04 -0.37
CA ILE A 211 17.93 0.18 -0.31
C ILE A 211 17.55 0.01 1.16
N PRO A 212 16.35 0.44 1.60
CA PRO A 212 15.94 0.32 3.00
C PRO A 212 15.81 -1.17 3.43
N PRO A 213 16.02 -1.48 4.71
CA PRO A 213 15.78 -2.83 5.24
C PRO A 213 14.36 -3.31 4.98
N LEU A 214 14.20 -4.54 4.48
CA LEU A 214 12.91 -5.08 4.04
C LEU A 214 11.83 -5.12 5.14
N HIS A 215 12.23 -5.28 6.41
CA HIS A 215 11.30 -5.29 7.53
C HIS A 215 10.73 -3.89 7.83
N ILE A 216 11.51 -2.82 7.60
CA ILE A 216 11.05 -1.43 7.75
C ILE A 216 10.03 -1.10 6.66
N THR A 217 10.29 -1.52 5.41
CA THR A 217 9.33 -1.32 4.32
C THR A 217 8.07 -2.17 4.49
N ALA A 218 8.18 -3.39 5.04
CA ALA A 218 7.03 -4.21 5.40
C ALA A 218 6.14 -3.54 6.47
N GLU A 219 6.74 -3.03 7.54
CA GLU A 219 6.03 -2.28 8.59
C GLU A 219 5.36 -1.02 8.03
N ALA A 220 6.05 -0.31 7.12
CA ALA A 220 5.50 0.88 6.48
C ALA A 220 4.26 0.57 5.61
N GLU A 221 4.26 -0.55 4.86
CA GLU A 221 3.09 -1.01 4.10
C GLU A 221 1.94 -1.44 5.03
N PHE A 222 2.25 -2.03 6.19
CA PHE A 222 1.25 -2.29 7.24
C PHE A 222 0.60 -0.99 7.73
N LYS A 223 1.40 -0.02 8.18
CA LYS A 223 0.90 1.27 8.68
C LYS A 223 0.10 2.02 7.62
N LYS A 224 0.57 2.03 6.38
CA LYS A 224 -0.15 2.60 5.24
C LYS A 224 -1.52 1.96 5.05
N PHE A 225 -1.62 0.63 5.12
CA PHE A 225 -2.89 -0.07 5.03
C PHE A 225 -3.83 0.28 6.18
N GLN A 226 -3.32 0.28 7.42
CA GLN A 226 -4.09 0.66 8.61
C GLN A 226 -4.63 2.10 8.49
N ILE A 227 -3.79 3.07 8.14
CA ILE A 227 -4.19 4.47 7.98
C ILE A 227 -5.26 4.61 6.88
N TRP A 228 -5.05 3.98 5.72
CA TRP A 228 -5.94 4.18 4.56
C TRP A 228 -7.29 3.46 4.71
N MET A 229 -7.28 2.23 5.27
CA MET A 229 -8.47 1.36 5.33
C MET A 229 -9.10 1.30 6.72
N GLY A 230 -8.29 1.22 7.78
CA GLY A 230 -8.75 1.06 9.16
C GLY A 230 -8.99 2.37 9.91
N ARG A 231 -8.26 3.42 9.54
CA ARG A 231 -8.26 4.75 10.17
C ARG A 231 -8.18 4.73 11.72
N PRO A 232 -7.27 3.95 12.34
CA PRO A 232 -7.06 4.04 13.77
C PRO A 232 -6.32 5.33 14.13
N ASP A 233 -6.63 5.92 15.29
CA ASP A 233 -5.95 7.14 15.76
C ASP A 233 -4.45 6.92 16.08
N GLU A 234 -4.04 5.66 16.30
CA GLU A 234 -2.68 5.25 16.65
C GLU A 234 -1.59 5.66 15.64
N HIS A 235 -1.98 6.03 14.41
CA HIS A 235 -1.05 6.41 13.34
C HIS A 235 -1.26 7.83 12.83
N ASN A 236 -2.04 8.66 13.53
CA ASN A 236 -2.33 10.04 13.14
C ASN A 236 -1.07 10.90 13.08
N ASN A 237 -0.05 10.59 13.89
CA ASN A 237 1.25 11.26 13.86
C ASN A 237 1.99 11.11 12.51
N ILE A 238 1.72 10.06 11.73
CA ILE A 238 2.35 9.87 10.41
C ILE A 238 1.74 10.84 9.38
N ILE A 239 0.47 11.19 9.55
CA ILE A 239 -0.30 12.03 8.63
C ILE A 239 -0.57 13.44 9.16
N ASP A 240 0.01 13.80 10.30
CA ASP A 240 -0.22 15.05 11.02
C ASP A 240 -1.70 15.31 11.34
N SER A 241 -2.45 14.24 11.66
CA SER A 241 -3.90 14.28 11.92
C SER A 241 -4.75 14.86 10.77
N VAL A 242 -4.21 14.90 9.55
CA VAL A 242 -4.91 15.44 8.37
C VAL A 242 -6.01 14.48 7.91
N ALA A 243 -7.20 15.02 7.62
CA ALA A 243 -8.31 14.26 7.05
C ALA A 243 -7.98 13.74 5.65
N LEU A 244 -8.00 12.40 5.47
CA LEU A 244 -7.72 11.75 4.19
C LEU A 244 -9.00 11.49 3.39
N ASP A 245 -8.89 11.57 2.06
CA ASP A 245 -9.91 11.16 1.11
C ASP A 245 -10.31 9.69 1.34
N THR A 246 -11.59 9.39 1.14
CA THR A 246 -12.15 8.07 1.45
C THR A 246 -12.22 7.20 0.21
N TYR A 247 -12.08 5.91 0.45
CA TYR A 247 -12.28 4.90 -0.58
C TYR A 247 -13.78 4.58 -0.70
N VAL A 248 -14.34 4.73 -1.90
CA VAL A 248 -15.76 4.45 -2.16
C VAL A 248 -15.93 3.08 -2.80
N ASN A 249 -16.93 2.33 -2.35
CA ASN A 249 -17.38 1.14 -3.05
C ASN A 249 -18.17 1.53 -4.31
N ILE A 250 -17.49 1.47 -5.45
CA ILE A 250 -18.07 1.84 -6.75
C ILE A 250 -19.21 0.92 -7.19
N LYS A 251 -19.40 -0.27 -6.60
CA LYS A 251 -20.43 -1.22 -7.07
C LYS A 251 -21.84 -0.61 -7.07
N ASN A 252 -22.13 0.27 -6.11
CA ASN A 252 -23.46 0.84 -5.90
C ASN A 252 -23.66 2.21 -6.59
N ILE A 253 -22.66 2.75 -7.28
CA ILE A 253 -22.81 4.02 -8.03
C ILE A 253 -23.52 3.70 -9.37
N ALA A 254 -24.48 4.52 -9.78
CA ALA A 254 -25.17 4.34 -11.06
C ALA A 254 -24.20 4.50 -12.25
N SER A 255 -24.41 3.72 -13.31
CA SER A 255 -23.45 3.62 -14.43
C SER A 255 -23.26 4.93 -15.20
N ASP A 256 -24.32 5.74 -15.29
CA ASP A 256 -24.36 7.06 -15.91
C ASP A 256 -23.57 8.12 -15.12
N ILE A 257 -23.36 7.92 -13.82
CA ILE A 257 -22.51 8.79 -12.98
C ILE A 257 -21.05 8.25 -12.94
N LYS A 258 -20.86 6.93 -13.04
CA LYS A 258 -19.52 6.31 -13.05
C LYS A 258 -18.68 6.78 -14.22
N PHE A 259 -19.28 6.91 -15.40
CA PHE A 259 -18.63 7.29 -16.64
C PHE A 259 -19.24 8.58 -17.13
N LEU A 260 -18.48 9.67 -17.09
CA LEU A 260 -18.91 10.93 -17.64
C LEU A 260 -18.09 11.25 -18.88
N SER A 261 -18.80 11.44 -19.98
CA SER A 261 -18.25 12.00 -21.21
C SER A 261 -19.08 13.22 -21.56
N PHE A 262 -18.40 14.36 -21.65
CA PHE A 262 -18.98 15.62 -22.06
C PHE A 262 -18.67 15.84 -23.55
N PRO A 263 -19.52 16.60 -24.27
CA PRO A 263 -19.11 17.15 -25.55
C PRO A 263 -17.92 18.09 -25.33
N GLU A 264 -17.03 18.20 -26.32
CA GLU A 264 -15.87 19.10 -26.22
C GLU A 264 -16.34 20.56 -26.08
N GLN A 265 -17.38 20.93 -26.82
CA GLN A 265 -18.01 22.24 -26.76
C GLN A 265 -19.52 22.10 -26.87
N ILE A 266 -20.25 23.03 -26.26
CA ILE A 266 -21.67 23.24 -26.46
C ILE A 266 -21.91 24.51 -27.28
N THR A 267 -22.93 24.48 -28.14
CA THR A 267 -23.34 25.62 -28.95
C THR A 267 -24.02 26.68 -28.09
N ASN A 268 -23.81 27.96 -28.43
CA ASN A 268 -24.37 29.11 -27.71
C ASN A 268 -24.00 29.10 -26.22
N ALA A 269 -22.71 28.89 -25.92
CA ALA A 269 -22.19 29.09 -24.59
C ALA A 269 -22.23 30.58 -24.22
N ASP A 270 -22.67 30.88 -23.01
CA ASP A 270 -22.67 32.22 -22.43
C ASP A 270 -21.25 32.67 -22.07
N PHE A 271 -20.40 31.71 -21.69
CA PHE A 271 -19.01 31.95 -21.27
C PHE A 271 -18.05 30.85 -21.75
N GLU A 272 -16.83 31.28 -22.07
CA GLU A 272 -15.66 30.42 -22.19
C GLU A 272 -14.93 30.42 -20.84
N VAL A 273 -14.64 29.26 -20.28
CA VAL A 273 -14.10 29.14 -18.91
C VAL A 273 -12.77 28.40 -18.97
N TYR A 274 -11.71 29.05 -18.54
CA TYR A 274 -10.38 28.44 -18.44
C TYR A 274 -10.09 28.11 -16.98
N THR A 275 -9.56 26.92 -16.75
CA THR A 275 -9.26 26.41 -15.40
C THR A 275 -7.83 25.92 -15.33
N ASP A 276 -7.16 26.17 -14.21
CA ASP A 276 -5.83 25.65 -13.95
C ASP A 276 -5.61 25.39 -12.45
N GLY A 277 -4.72 24.43 -12.13
CA GLY A 277 -4.32 24.09 -10.78
C GLY A 277 -2.80 24.12 -10.62
N SER A 278 -2.30 24.97 -9.72
CA SER A 278 -0.87 25.13 -9.49
C SER A 278 -0.41 24.61 -8.13
N ARG A 279 0.86 24.24 -8.04
CA ARG A 279 1.54 23.94 -6.77
C ARG A 279 2.93 24.57 -6.77
N MET A 280 3.20 25.42 -5.78
CA MET A 280 4.49 26.07 -5.54
C MET A 280 4.88 25.92 -4.07
N GLU A 281 6.13 25.58 -3.79
CA GLU A 281 6.69 25.50 -2.42
C GLU A 281 5.80 24.75 -1.40
N ASP A 282 5.24 23.62 -1.84
CA ASP A 282 4.30 22.79 -1.10
C ASP A 282 2.90 23.35 -0.84
N GLU A 283 2.61 24.58 -1.24
CA GLU A 283 1.27 25.14 -1.29
C GLU A 283 0.60 24.87 -2.65
N THR A 284 -0.72 24.75 -2.64
CA THR A 284 -1.51 24.39 -3.83
C THR A 284 -2.67 25.37 -3.97
N GLY A 285 -2.96 25.80 -5.18
CA GLY A 285 -4.09 26.68 -5.48
C GLY A 285 -4.71 26.33 -6.83
N PHE A 286 -5.91 26.82 -7.10
CA PHE A 286 -6.53 26.70 -8.41
C PHE A 286 -7.28 27.97 -8.78
N SER A 287 -7.50 28.14 -10.08
CA SER A 287 -8.26 29.25 -10.63
C SER A 287 -9.35 28.78 -11.58
N VAL A 288 -10.42 29.57 -11.67
CA VAL A 288 -11.46 29.48 -12.68
C VAL A 288 -11.66 30.86 -13.25
N CYS A 289 -11.33 31.06 -14.52
CA CYS A 289 -11.36 32.36 -15.20
C CYS A 289 -12.45 32.33 -16.27
N THR A 290 -13.44 33.21 -16.16
CA THR A 290 -14.55 33.30 -17.12
C THR A 290 -14.27 34.37 -18.16
N PHE A 291 -14.67 34.11 -19.40
CA PHE A 291 -14.48 35.00 -20.53
C PHE A 291 -15.77 35.12 -21.34
N GLN A 292 -16.06 36.34 -21.77
CA GLN A 292 -17.13 36.64 -22.71
C GLN A 292 -16.58 37.55 -23.80
N ASN A 293 -16.82 37.23 -25.08
CA ASN A 293 -16.27 37.99 -26.21
C ASN A 293 -14.74 38.20 -26.13
N ASN A 294 -13.99 37.17 -25.70
CA ASN A 294 -12.54 37.21 -25.46
C ASN A 294 -12.06 38.22 -24.40
N GLN A 295 -12.96 38.77 -23.59
CA GLN A 295 -12.62 39.61 -22.45
C GLN A 295 -12.83 38.82 -21.16
N ASN A 296 -11.86 38.94 -20.23
CA ASN A 296 -11.97 38.33 -18.92
C ASN A 296 -13.06 39.04 -18.11
N MET A 297 -13.95 38.27 -17.49
CA MET A 297 -15.07 38.78 -16.71
C MET A 297 -14.79 38.61 -15.22
N ASP A 298 -14.69 37.36 -14.76
CA ASP A 298 -14.44 37.02 -13.36
C ASP A 298 -13.29 36.02 -13.23
N ASN A 299 -12.56 36.12 -12.12
CA ASN A 299 -11.52 35.18 -11.73
C ASN A 299 -11.80 34.66 -10.32
N PHE A 300 -12.14 33.38 -10.22
CA PHE A 300 -12.30 32.70 -8.94
C PHE A 300 -10.97 32.06 -8.56
N LEU A 301 -10.46 32.42 -7.38
CA LEU A 301 -9.13 32.04 -6.89
C LEU A 301 -9.29 31.32 -5.57
N TYR A 302 -8.82 30.08 -5.47
CA TYR A 302 -8.90 29.30 -4.25
C TYR A 302 -7.55 28.74 -3.83
N LYS A 303 -7.21 28.94 -2.55
CA LYS A 303 -6.06 28.36 -1.90
C LYS A 303 -6.45 27.03 -1.25
N LEU A 304 -5.76 25.96 -1.63
CA LEU A 304 -5.87 24.65 -0.99
C LEU A 304 -4.80 24.48 0.10
N LYS A 305 -4.97 23.46 0.94
CA LYS A 305 -3.98 23.13 1.98
C LYS A 305 -2.75 22.45 1.37
N SER A 306 -1.62 22.52 2.08
CA SER A 306 -0.31 22.04 1.59
C SER A 306 -0.25 20.53 1.31
N HIS A 307 -1.19 19.76 1.87
CA HIS A 307 -1.36 18.34 1.62
C HIS A 307 -2.03 18.00 0.29
N ASN A 308 -2.67 18.95 -0.39
CA ASN A 308 -3.42 18.71 -1.63
C ASN A 308 -2.51 18.67 -2.86
N SER A 309 -2.81 17.81 -3.83
CA SER A 309 -2.03 17.70 -5.07
C SER A 309 -2.52 18.63 -6.17
N VAL A 310 -1.66 18.95 -7.15
CA VAL A 310 -2.03 19.62 -8.42
C VAL A 310 -3.28 18.98 -9.04
N PHE A 311 -3.32 17.64 -9.16
CA PHE A 311 -4.50 16.93 -9.65
C PHE A 311 -5.81 17.27 -8.92
N GLN A 312 -5.76 17.51 -7.60
CA GLN A 312 -6.96 17.89 -6.86
C GLN A 312 -7.36 19.34 -7.14
N ALA A 313 -6.37 20.24 -7.29
CA ALA A 313 -6.61 21.62 -7.71
C ALA A 313 -7.28 21.66 -9.10
N GLU A 314 -6.73 20.97 -10.08
CA GLU A 314 -7.30 20.85 -11.43
C GLU A 314 -8.75 20.33 -11.42
N MET A 315 -8.98 19.21 -10.71
CA MET A 315 -10.33 18.64 -10.60
C MET A 315 -11.29 19.57 -9.83
N ALA A 316 -10.81 20.26 -8.80
CA ALA A 316 -11.60 21.22 -8.04
C ALA A 316 -11.99 22.43 -8.90
N ALA A 317 -11.11 22.90 -9.79
CA ALA A 317 -11.38 23.99 -10.71
C ALA A 317 -12.49 23.63 -11.70
N ILE A 318 -12.39 22.46 -12.35
CA ILE A 318 -13.43 21.94 -13.24
C ILE A 318 -14.75 21.76 -12.49
N ARG A 319 -14.72 21.20 -11.28
CA ARG A 319 -15.90 21.01 -10.43
C ARG A 319 -16.54 22.35 -10.06
N HIS A 320 -15.74 23.36 -9.73
CA HIS A 320 -16.21 24.69 -9.39
C HIS A 320 -16.87 25.36 -10.59
N ALA A 321 -16.24 25.33 -11.77
CA ALA A 321 -16.83 25.85 -13.01
C ALA A 321 -18.19 25.21 -13.33
N ALA A 322 -18.31 23.88 -13.20
CA ALA A 322 -19.57 23.17 -13.40
C ALA A 322 -20.65 23.58 -12.39
N ASN A 323 -20.29 23.72 -11.11
CA ASN A 323 -21.20 24.18 -10.07
C ASN A 323 -21.62 25.65 -10.27
N TRP A 324 -20.71 26.50 -10.73
CA TRP A 324 -21.00 27.89 -11.09
C TRP A 324 -22.00 27.98 -12.25
N ALA A 325 -21.80 27.18 -13.30
CA ALA A 325 -22.74 27.06 -14.41
C ALA A 325 -24.11 26.57 -13.96
N ALA A 326 -24.17 25.50 -13.17
CA ALA A 326 -25.43 24.97 -12.64
C ALA A 326 -26.17 25.95 -11.73
N LYS A 327 -25.46 26.66 -10.86
CA LYS A 327 -26.06 27.63 -9.93
C LYS A 327 -26.69 28.82 -10.65
N ASN A 328 -26.05 29.31 -11.70
CA ASN A 328 -26.52 30.47 -12.45
C ASN A 328 -27.32 30.10 -13.71
N ASN A 329 -27.45 28.81 -14.00
CA ASN A 329 -28.06 28.28 -15.23
C ASN A 329 -27.38 28.81 -16.51
N TYR A 330 -26.06 28.97 -16.49
CA TYR A 330 -25.25 29.34 -17.66
C TYR A 330 -24.82 28.13 -18.46
N LYS A 331 -24.77 28.27 -19.78
CA LYS A 331 -24.08 27.36 -20.68
C LYS A 331 -22.62 27.79 -20.79
N ILE A 332 -21.68 26.88 -20.50
CA ILE A 332 -20.25 27.19 -20.52
C ILE A 332 -19.44 26.15 -21.28
N ASN A 333 -18.32 26.59 -21.84
CA ASN A 333 -17.28 25.70 -22.37
C ASN A 333 -16.06 25.75 -21.44
N ILE A 334 -15.77 24.64 -20.76
CA ILE A 334 -14.60 24.52 -19.88
C ILE A 334 -13.39 24.05 -20.70
N HIS A 335 -12.30 24.78 -20.58
CA HIS A 335 -10.99 24.47 -21.14
C HIS A 335 -10.00 24.22 -20.01
N THR A 336 -9.42 23.02 -20.00
CA THR A 336 -8.41 22.61 -19.01
C THR A 336 -7.26 21.93 -19.73
N ASP A 337 -6.03 22.14 -19.27
CA ASP A 337 -4.88 21.38 -19.76
C ASP A 337 -4.63 20.08 -18.98
N SER A 338 -5.44 19.82 -17.94
CA SER A 338 -5.36 18.62 -17.13
C SER A 338 -6.05 17.43 -17.78
N LEU A 339 -5.36 16.80 -18.72
CA LEU A 339 -5.77 15.53 -19.32
C LEU A 339 -6.03 14.46 -18.24
N SER A 340 -5.27 14.51 -17.14
CA SER A 340 -5.44 13.59 -16.01
C SER A 340 -6.81 13.72 -15.33
N SER A 341 -7.33 14.95 -15.19
CA SER A 341 -8.68 15.19 -14.66
C SER A 341 -9.76 14.69 -15.61
N ILE A 342 -9.64 14.98 -16.91
CA ILE A 342 -10.58 14.48 -17.93
C ILE A 342 -10.60 12.94 -17.95
N MET A 343 -9.44 12.29 -17.91
CA MET A 343 -9.34 10.83 -17.84
C MET A 343 -9.96 10.26 -16.55
N ALA A 344 -9.81 10.95 -15.42
CA ALA A 344 -10.42 10.54 -14.16
C ALA A 344 -11.97 10.64 -14.22
N LEU A 345 -12.51 11.67 -14.86
CA LEU A 345 -13.95 11.82 -15.11
C LEU A 345 -14.50 10.68 -15.98
N LYS A 346 -13.76 10.32 -17.04
CA LYS A 346 -14.08 9.18 -17.92
C LYS A 346 -13.86 7.80 -17.28
N SER A 347 -13.19 7.71 -16.12
CA SER A 347 -12.87 6.40 -15.51
C SER A 347 -14.01 5.83 -14.65
N ALA A 348 -14.64 4.74 -15.08
CA ALA A 348 -15.66 4.03 -14.29
C ALA A 348 -15.14 3.36 -13.00
N HIS A 349 -13.82 3.40 -12.76
CA HIS A 349 -13.15 2.73 -11.65
C HIS A 349 -12.53 3.68 -10.62
N SER A 350 -12.86 4.97 -10.67
CA SER A 350 -12.38 5.92 -9.67
C SER A 350 -12.90 5.54 -8.28
N ARG A 351 -11.96 5.32 -7.36
CA ARG A 351 -12.24 4.91 -5.98
C ARG A 351 -12.16 6.07 -4.98
N SER A 352 -11.79 7.26 -5.42
CA SER A 352 -11.70 8.48 -4.61
C SER A 352 -13.08 9.08 -4.40
N GLN A 353 -13.47 9.38 -3.16
CA GLN A 353 -14.74 10.06 -2.88
C GLN A 353 -14.73 11.46 -3.47
N PHE A 354 -13.63 12.19 -3.33
CA PHE A 354 -13.48 13.52 -3.94
C PHE A 354 -13.76 13.51 -5.46
N VAL A 355 -13.20 12.56 -6.20
CA VAL A 355 -13.45 12.43 -7.64
C VAL A 355 -14.90 12.05 -7.93
N ASN A 356 -15.48 11.12 -7.17
CA ASN A 356 -16.88 10.71 -7.38
C ASN A 356 -17.89 11.83 -7.04
N ASN A 357 -17.59 12.66 -6.03
CA ASN A 357 -18.37 13.87 -5.76
C ASN A 357 -18.27 14.87 -6.91
N SER A 358 -17.06 15.06 -7.46
CA SER A 358 -16.86 15.90 -8.64
C SER A 358 -17.69 15.40 -9.83
N LYS A 359 -17.74 14.08 -10.04
CA LYS A 359 -18.61 13.48 -11.06
C LYS A 359 -20.08 13.76 -10.80
N GLN A 360 -20.55 13.60 -9.57
CA GLN A 360 -21.95 13.88 -9.23
C GLN A 360 -22.33 15.32 -9.58
N ASP A 361 -21.50 16.28 -9.19
CA ASP A 361 -21.72 17.70 -9.46
C ASP A 361 -21.71 18.00 -10.96
N LEU A 362 -20.72 17.47 -11.69
CA LEU A 362 -20.64 17.60 -13.14
C LEU A 362 -21.84 16.95 -13.85
N TYR A 363 -22.34 15.82 -13.35
CA TYR A 363 -23.52 15.15 -13.91
C TYR A 363 -24.78 16.02 -13.77
N LEU A 364 -24.93 16.77 -12.67
CA LEU A 364 -26.02 17.73 -12.51
C LEU A 364 -25.93 18.87 -13.53
N ALA A 365 -24.72 19.26 -13.93
CA ALA A 365 -24.45 20.28 -14.94
C ALA A 365 -24.33 19.72 -16.38
N LYS A 366 -24.68 18.45 -16.64
CA LYS A 366 -24.35 17.75 -17.91
C LYS A 366 -24.86 18.41 -19.19
N ASN A 367 -25.96 19.16 -19.11
CA ASN A 367 -26.56 19.85 -20.26
C ASN A 367 -26.07 21.30 -20.41
N LEU A 368 -25.25 21.78 -19.46
CA LEU A 368 -24.79 23.16 -19.36
C LEU A 368 -23.29 23.30 -19.63
N VAL A 369 -22.55 22.20 -19.73
CA VAL A 369 -21.09 22.21 -19.75
C VAL A 369 -20.56 21.46 -20.96
N GLY A 370 -19.75 22.13 -21.78
CA GLY A 370 -18.74 21.51 -22.64
C GLY A 370 -17.43 21.36 -21.87
N LEU A 371 -16.65 20.32 -22.15
CA LEU A 371 -15.33 20.11 -21.52
C LEU A 371 -14.31 19.68 -22.57
N SER A 372 -13.35 20.54 -22.85
CA SER A 372 -12.27 20.29 -23.81
C SER A 372 -10.90 20.30 -23.14
N TRP A 373 -9.97 19.56 -23.75
CA TRP A 373 -8.56 19.60 -23.37
C TRP A 373 -7.83 20.63 -24.23
N VAL A 374 -7.07 21.51 -23.60
CA VAL A 374 -6.16 22.44 -24.29
C VAL A 374 -4.72 22.10 -23.95
N LYS A 375 -3.79 22.44 -24.85
CA LYS A 375 -2.37 22.17 -24.63
C LYS A 375 -1.79 23.25 -23.71
N ALA A 376 -1.11 22.84 -22.65
CA ALA A 376 -0.39 23.74 -21.76
C ALA A 376 0.77 24.47 -22.47
N HIS A 377 1.00 25.73 -22.10
CA HIS A 377 2.18 26.55 -22.48
C HIS A 377 2.41 26.70 -23.99
N VAL A 378 1.36 26.96 -24.77
CA VAL A 378 1.45 27.21 -26.22
C VAL A 378 0.90 28.57 -26.66
N GLY A 379 0.71 29.54 -25.76
CA GLY A 379 0.22 30.86 -26.14
C GLY A 379 -1.29 31.00 -26.20
N ILE A 380 -2.07 30.10 -25.58
CA ILE A 380 -3.53 30.25 -25.51
C ILE A 380 -3.85 31.27 -24.40
N PRO A 381 -4.33 32.49 -24.72
CA PRO A 381 -4.38 33.58 -23.74
C PRO A 381 -5.21 33.24 -22.50
N GLY A 382 -6.35 32.58 -22.67
CA GLY A 382 -7.20 32.18 -21.54
C GLY A 382 -6.55 31.12 -20.63
N ASN A 383 -5.82 30.16 -21.19
CA ASN A 383 -5.12 29.14 -20.41
C ASN A 383 -3.92 29.72 -19.67
N GLU A 384 -3.16 30.59 -20.34
CA GLU A 384 -2.03 31.29 -19.71
C GLU A 384 -2.49 32.22 -18.59
N TRP A 385 -3.63 32.88 -18.78
CA TRP A 385 -4.26 33.66 -17.72
C TRP A 385 -4.68 32.79 -16.54
N ALA A 386 -5.34 31.65 -16.80
CA ALA A 386 -5.71 30.72 -15.75
C ALA A 386 -4.49 30.19 -14.97
N ASP A 387 -3.39 29.82 -15.64
CA ASP A 387 -2.13 29.39 -14.99
C ASP A 387 -1.53 30.50 -14.11
N GLN A 388 -1.50 31.75 -14.61
CA GLN A 388 -1.06 32.89 -13.81
C GLN A 388 -1.96 33.09 -12.58
N GLN A 389 -3.27 33.03 -12.75
CA GLN A 389 -4.24 33.16 -11.67
C GLN A 389 -4.13 31.99 -10.66
N ALA A 390 -3.89 30.76 -11.11
CA ALA A 390 -3.73 29.61 -10.21
C ALA A 390 -2.48 29.74 -9.33
N LYS A 391 -1.40 30.33 -9.87
CA LYS A 391 -0.22 30.71 -9.08
C LYS A 391 -0.53 31.83 -8.09
N GLN A 392 -1.31 32.83 -8.49
CA GLN A 392 -1.76 33.91 -7.59
C GLN A 392 -2.68 33.39 -6.48
N ALA A 393 -3.52 32.39 -6.76
CA ALA A 393 -4.43 31.78 -5.80
C ALA A 393 -3.71 31.18 -4.59
N ILE A 394 -2.45 30.76 -4.75
CA ILE A 394 -1.61 30.27 -3.64
C ILE A 394 -1.38 31.35 -2.57
N CYS A 395 -1.30 32.62 -2.97
CA CYS A 395 -1.03 33.72 -2.05
C CYS A 395 -2.32 34.44 -1.61
N SER A 396 -3.26 34.66 -2.53
CA SER A 396 -4.42 35.54 -2.29
C SER A 396 -5.78 34.88 -2.52
N GLY A 397 -5.82 33.58 -2.80
CA GLY A 397 -7.07 32.84 -3.01
C GLY A 397 -7.86 32.63 -1.72
N GLU A 398 -9.17 32.50 -1.84
CA GLU A 398 -10.05 32.09 -0.74
C GLU A 398 -9.67 30.68 -0.27
N GLU A 399 -9.60 30.45 1.05
CA GLU A 399 -9.28 29.12 1.55
C GLU A 399 -10.39 28.11 1.25
N LEU A 400 -10.04 27.01 0.58
CA LEU A 400 -10.92 25.87 0.39
C LEU A 400 -10.30 24.61 0.98
N ASP A 401 -10.98 24.03 1.97
CA ASP A 401 -10.55 22.78 2.57
C ASP A 401 -11.11 21.57 1.81
N ILE A 402 -10.20 20.72 1.34
CA ILE A 402 -10.54 19.44 0.70
C ILE A 402 -9.62 18.34 1.28
N PRO A 403 -10.12 17.10 1.40
CA PRO A 403 -9.39 16.04 2.08
C PRO A 403 -8.10 15.68 1.33
N ALA A 404 -7.09 15.24 2.08
CA ALA A 404 -5.79 14.90 1.52
C ALA A 404 -5.85 13.63 0.64
N PRO A 405 -5.15 13.62 -0.50
CA PRO A 405 -5.21 12.53 -1.46
C PRO A 405 -4.33 11.35 -1.01
N ARG A 406 -4.52 10.17 -1.64
CA ARG A 406 -3.67 9.00 -1.39
C ARG A 406 -2.18 9.25 -1.64
N SER A 407 -1.85 10.17 -2.55
CA SER A 407 -0.47 10.58 -2.83
C SER A 407 0.19 11.28 -1.64
N TYR A 408 -0.56 12.04 -0.83
CA TYR A 408 -0.08 12.62 0.42
C TYR A 408 0.34 11.53 1.41
N LEU A 409 -0.53 10.54 1.64
CA LEU A 409 -0.18 9.38 2.49
C LEU A 409 1.07 8.66 1.96
N ASN A 410 1.18 8.44 0.65
CA ASN A 410 2.36 7.81 0.08
C ASN A 410 3.65 8.61 0.36
N ARG A 411 3.59 9.94 0.30
CA ARG A 411 4.73 10.83 0.63
C ARG A 411 5.10 10.73 2.10
N LYS A 412 4.11 10.76 3.00
CA LYS A 412 4.32 10.60 4.45
C LYS A 412 4.90 9.24 4.82
N VAL A 413 4.41 8.16 4.22
CA VAL A 413 4.95 6.80 4.42
C VAL A 413 6.39 6.69 3.93
N LYS A 414 6.73 7.35 2.81
CA LYS A 414 8.14 7.44 2.36
C LYS A 414 9.01 8.15 3.39
N ALA A 415 8.57 9.30 3.92
CA ALA A 415 9.29 10.02 4.97
C ALA A 415 9.46 9.16 6.23
N TYR A 416 8.40 8.45 6.64
CA TYR A 416 8.45 7.49 7.75
C TYR A 416 9.52 6.41 7.54
N ILE A 417 9.61 5.81 6.33
CA ILE A 417 10.65 4.80 6.04
C ILE A 417 12.05 5.36 6.26
N ILE A 418 12.30 6.61 5.84
CA ILE A 418 13.62 7.24 6.02
C ILE A 418 13.91 7.51 7.47
N HIS A 419 12.93 8.02 8.22
CA HIS A 419 13.06 8.26 9.66
C HIS A 419 13.36 6.95 10.40
N ALA A 420 12.51 5.94 10.22
CA ALA A 420 12.66 4.62 10.86
C ALA A 420 13.99 3.95 10.47
N TRP A 421 14.41 4.08 9.21
CA TRP A 421 15.71 3.56 8.77
C TRP A 421 16.88 4.32 9.39
N THR A 422 16.78 5.64 9.53
CA THR A 422 17.80 6.46 10.21
C THR A 422 17.96 6.05 11.67
N GLU A 423 16.85 5.91 12.41
CA GLU A 423 16.88 5.44 13.79
C GLU A 423 17.46 4.02 13.90
N TYR A 424 17.04 3.12 13.02
CA TYR A 424 17.54 1.76 12.96
C TYR A 424 19.05 1.71 12.68
N TRP A 425 19.52 2.53 11.73
CA TRP A 425 20.93 2.65 11.40
C TRP A 425 21.75 3.21 12.54
N ASN A 426 21.25 4.24 13.24
CA ASN A 426 21.95 4.88 14.35
C ASN A 426 22.12 3.95 15.56
N ARG A 427 21.16 3.04 15.79
CA ARG A 427 21.25 2.02 16.84
C ARG A 427 22.16 0.84 16.50
N TYR A 428 22.63 0.73 15.25
CA TYR A 428 23.45 -0.40 14.79
C TYR A 428 24.94 -0.21 15.15
N ASN A 429 25.34 -0.66 16.33
CA ASN A 429 26.68 -0.43 16.90
C ASN A 429 27.70 -1.55 16.62
N SER A 430 27.61 -2.21 15.46
CA SER A 430 28.67 -3.15 15.06
C SER A 430 29.92 -2.39 14.58
N ALA A 431 31.09 -3.02 14.66
CA ALA A 431 32.33 -2.41 14.16
C ALA A 431 32.24 -1.96 12.69
N SER A 432 31.57 -2.75 11.82
CA SER A 432 31.35 -2.38 10.42
C SER A 432 30.31 -1.26 10.26
N GLY A 433 29.29 -1.22 11.13
CA GLY A 433 28.31 -0.14 11.20
C GLY A 433 28.96 1.19 11.56
N ILE A 434 29.73 1.21 12.66
CA ILE A 434 30.46 2.39 13.14
C ILE A 434 31.41 2.89 12.06
N ARG A 435 32.20 1.98 11.45
CA ARG A 435 33.14 2.34 10.38
C ARG A 435 32.44 3.03 9.22
N VAL A 436 31.34 2.48 8.70
CA VAL A 436 30.60 3.09 7.58
C VAL A 436 29.99 4.42 7.98
N ARG A 437 29.46 4.53 9.21
CA ARG A 437 28.85 5.77 9.70
C ARG A 437 29.83 6.94 9.80
N ASN A 438 31.11 6.66 10.07
CA ASN A 438 32.17 7.68 10.05
C ASN A 438 32.36 8.32 8.66
N PHE A 439 32.00 7.62 7.58
CA PHE A 439 32.05 8.17 6.22
C PHE A 439 30.67 8.62 5.72
N ILE A 440 29.59 7.97 6.18
CA ILE A 440 28.22 8.17 5.71
C ILE A 440 27.34 8.43 6.95
N GLY A 441 27.15 9.71 7.27
CA GLY A 441 26.42 10.14 8.47
C GLY A 441 24.91 9.90 8.41
N SER A 442 24.32 9.74 7.23
CA SER A 442 22.87 9.57 7.06
C SER A 442 22.51 8.57 5.96
N VAL A 443 21.34 7.94 6.08
CA VAL A 443 20.81 7.02 5.08
C VAL A 443 20.10 7.80 3.97
N CYS A 444 20.19 7.33 2.72
CA CYS A 444 19.57 8.00 1.59
C CYS A 444 19.13 7.00 0.51
N PRO A 445 17.85 7.01 0.06
CA PRO A 445 17.39 6.13 -1.01
C PRO A 445 18.01 6.40 -2.37
N LYS A 446 18.49 7.63 -2.62
CA LYS A 446 19.19 7.98 -3.86
C LYS A 446 20.64 7.48 -3.85
N PHE A 447 21.19 7.20 -2.67
CA PHE A 447 22.58 6.77 -2.55
C PHE A 447 22.81 5.43 -3.23
N LEU A 448 23.91 5.32 -3.97
CA LEU A 448 24.32 4.09 -4.62
C LEU A 448 25.83 4.11 -4.83
N VAL A 449 26.58 3.28 -4.11
CA VAL A 449 28.02 3.18 -4.34
C VAL A 449 28.27 2.34 -5.58
N HIS A 450 28.70 2.99 -6.67
CA HIS A 450 28.93 2.31 -7.95
C HIS A 450 30.25 1.50 -7.97
N ASN A 451 31.22 1.82 -7.10
CA ASN A 451 32.54 1.19 -7.13
C ASN A 451 32.64 0.05 -6.08
N LYS A 452 32.88 -1.19 -6.55
CA LYS A 452 33.03 -2.37 -5.67
C LYS A 452 34.23 -2.26 -4.72
N ILE A 453 35.32 -1.63 -5.15
CA ILE A 453 36.51 -1.42 -4.31
C ILE A 453 36.17 -0.45 -3.19
N LEU A 454 35.40 0.59 -3.48
CA LEU A 454 34.93 1.52 -2.47
C LEU A 454 34.00 0.83 -1.46
N ILE A 455 33.14 -0.08 -1.91
CA ILE A 455 32.32 -0.92 -1.00
C ILE A 455 33.21 -1.78 -0.09
N PHE A 456 34.27 -2.39 -0.63
CA PHE A 456 35.22 -3.17 0.17
C PHE A 456 35.90 -2.32 1.22
N PHE A 457 36.42 -1.17 0.78
CA PHE A 457 37.04 -0.20 1.65
C PHE A 457 36.06 0.22 2.74
N LEU A 458 34.92 0.83 2.40
CA LEU A 458 33.92 1.35 3.34
C LEU A 458 33.42 0.29 4.34
N SER A 459 33.15 -0.92 3.87
CA SER A 459 32.72 -1.99 4.76
C SER A 459 33.85 -2.55 5.64
N GLY A 460 35.11 -2.41 5.24
CA GLY A 460 36.25 -3.09 5.87
C GLY A 460 36.30 -4.58 5.54
N HIS A 461 35.65 -5.01 4.46
CA HIS A 461 35.62 -6.40 3.98
C HIS A 461 36.13 -6.46 2.55
N GLY A 462 37.35 -6.93 2.36
CA GLY A 462 38.06 -6.89 1.08
C GLY A 462 39.34 -7.72 1.09
N PRO A 463 40.09 -7.74 -0.03
CA PRO A 463 41.39 -8.40 -0.11
C PRO A 463 42.48 -7.56 0.58
N PHE A 464 42.23 -7.10 1.82
CA PHE A 464 43.16 -6.32 2.61
C PHE A 464 43.94 -7.25 3.55
N PRO A 465 45.26 -7.04 3.76
CA PRO A 465 46.07 -7.88 4.66
C PRO A 465 45.45 -8.05 6.04
N GLN A 466 45.02 -6.94 6.67
CA GLN A 466 44.35 -6.95 7.97
C GLN A 466 43.05 -7.79 7.99
N TYR A 467 42.26 -7.74 6.91
CA TYR A 467 41.04 -8.53 6.80
C TYR A 467 41.36 -10.02 6.61
N LEU A 468 42.31 -10.36 5.74
CA LEU A 468 42.69 -11.74 5.44
C LEU A 468 43.38 -12.41 6.64
N HIS A 469 44.20 -11.67 7.39
CA HIS A 469 44.78 -12.11 8.65
C HIS A 469 43.71 -12.47 9.69
N ARG A 470 42.67 -11.62 9.86
CA ARG A 470 41.55 -11.91 10.78
C ARG A 470 40.85 -13.24 10.48
N PHE A 471 40.82 -13.65 9.21
CA PHE A 471 40.24 -14.93 8.77
C PHE A 471 41.27 -16.06 8.63
N LYS A 472 42.48 -15.89 9.19
CA LYS A 472 43.57 -16.87 9.17
C LYS A 472 43.95 -17.31 7.75
N LYS A 473 43.93 -16.35 6.80
CA LYS A 473 44.37 -16.55 5.41
C LYS A 473 45.76 -15.95 5.13
N LEU A 474 46.23 -15.06 5.98
CA LEU A 474 47.59 -14.52 5.99
C LEU A 474 48.16 -14.59 7.41
N ASN A 475 49.49 -14.66 7.50
CA ASN A 475 50.22 -14.72 8.78
C ASN A 475 50.47 -13.33 9.38
N SER A 476 50.32 -12.26 8.59
CA SER A 476 50.53 -10.87 8.99
C SER A 476 49.31 -10.02 8.62
N PRO A 477 48.90 -9.05 9.47
CA PRO A 477 47.90 -8.05 9.15
C PRO A 477 48.44 -6.87 8.30
N LEU A 478 49.75 -6.81 8.10
CA LEU A 478 50.47 -5.86 7.22
C LEU A 478 50.73 -6.48 5.86
#